data_AF-A0A6A4W0U9-F1
#
_entry.id   AF-A0A6A4W0U9-F1
#
_cell.length_a   1.000
_cell.length_b   1.000
_cell.length_c   1.000
_cell.angle_alpha   90.00
_cell.angle_beta   90.00
_cell.angle_gamma   90.00
#
_symmetry.space_group_name_H-M   'P 1'
#
loop_
_entity.id
_entity.type
_entity.pdbx_description
1 polymer ?
#
loop_
_entity_poly.entity_id
_entity_poly.type
_entity_poly.pdbx_seq_one_letter_code
_entity_poly.pdbx_strand_id
1 'polypeptide(L)'
;MNFLREEMKALREEMTNQREETKGCKSEVTNLKTEMKRQKEENTALHSEVVRLQQAMVEERSTRQVVVEELRQEVRRLTAPFGRLQGLVPREQEEGVETQIPLDRAQVRELEDRLSQALVDQKRAEDDLKESRATNSATQTKLRETEARNEDLISKTNDLEQINASLKKRLHEMERTLDHERSSSKDKDEVIKRQKEEMQQQKERQLALMNTKVALDEEISAFNKLLESRNTSIKKRCFPPGLSEKSLTNILQNSEGMEELTVTAPSDSTGQWVRLLPPSLRKLDVFGPGETGEPVPLNRRPDHGLVVVIQRAGDDVINQLAKELGPRVTKLVNVNCLRVTAGALQRLLSALTGLEDVTLDGTLSGAITDASLAALHGCSQLRKMQLGDTVDQCTDIPVPAVSRLVVTCRRLEWLIFHATKELSQSVLDALVRADLGKRDDGTPRALMFGVPGIIGEHRFSTEAACEED
;
A
#
# COMPACT_ATOMS: atom_id res chain seq x y z
N MET A 1 22.66 -9.25 3.25
CA MET A 1 21.94 -10.41 3.84
C MET A 1 21.95 -10.35 5.37
N ASN A 2 23.05 -10.65 6.07
CA ASN A 2 23.01 -10.78 7.54
C ASN A 2 22.62 -9.48 8.27
N PHE A 3 23.14 -8.32 7.86
CA PHE A 3 22.78 -7.01 8.43
C PHE A 3 21.26 -6.77 8.45
N LEU A 4 20.60 -6.86 7.29
CA LEU A 4 19.15 -6.75 7.13
C LEU A 4 18.35 -7.78 7.96
N ARG A 5 18.94 -8.94 8.30
CA ARG A 5 18.29 -9.95 9.15
C ARG A 5 18.25 -9.48 10.60
N GLU A 6 19.32 -8.88 11.10
CA GLU A 6 19.39 -8.37 12.47
C GLU A 6 18.57 -7.08 12.63
N GLU A 7 18.57 -6.18 11.64
CA GLU A 7 17.64 -5.02 11.63
C GLU A 7 16.17 -5.47 11.68
N MET A 8 15.79 -6.45 10.84
CA MET A 8 14.44 -7.04 10.86
C MET A 8 14.13 -7.86 12.12
N LYS A 9 15.12 -8.17 12.95
CA LYS A 9 14.95 -8.78 14.28
C LYS A 9 14.74 -7.70 15.34
N ALA A 10 15.62 -6.69 15.38
CA ALA A 10 15.51 -5.54 16.29
C ALA A 10 14.17 -4.81 16.13
N LEU A 11 13.74 -4.53 14.89
CA LEU A 11 12.44 -3.92 14.60
C LEU A 11 11.24 -4.76 15.08
N ARG A 12 11.37 -6.09 15.16
CA ARG A 12 10.32 -6.96 15.72
C ARG A 12 10.29 -6.89 17.24
N GLU A 13 11.46 -6.87 17.88
CA GLU A 13 11.61 -6.76 19.33
C GLU A 13 11.09 -5.40 19.84
N GLU A 14 11.41 -4.31 19.13
CA GLU A 14 10.86 -2.97 19.39
C GLU A 14 9.33 -2.93 19.20
N MET A 15 8.81 -3.46 18.09
CA MET A 15 7.36 -3.54 17.84
C MET A 15 6.62 -4.41 18.88
N THR A 16 7.28 -5.38 19.52
CA THR A 16 6.69 -6.10 20.65
C THR A 16 6.68 -5.25 21.93
N ASN A 17 7.76 -4.51 22.23
CA ASN A 17 7.82 -3.67 23.42
C ASN A 17 6.77 -2.54 23.38
N GLN A 18 6.72 -1.78 22.29
CA GLN A 18 5.71 -0.71 22.10
C GLN A 18 4.27 -1.24 22.22
N ARG A 19 4.03 -2.50 21.84
CA ARG A 19 2.71 -3.15 21.96
C ARG A 19 2.35 -3.48 23.41
N GLU A 20 3.30 -3.86 24.25
CA GLU A 20 3.05 -4.08 25.69
C GLU A 20 2.91 -2.75 26.45
N GLU A 21 3.74 -1.74 26.14
CA GLU A 21 3.58 -0.37 26.64
C GLU A 21 2.18 0.18 26.32
N THR A 22 1.71 -0.01 25.07
CA THR A 22 0.35 0.37 24.66
C THR A 22 -0.75 -0.32 25.48
N LYS A 23 -0.53 -1.55 25.96
CA LYS A 23 -1.47 -2.22 26.90
C LYS A 23 -1.41 -1.60 28.30
N GLY A 24 -0.22 -1.26 28.79
CA GLY A 24 -0.01 -0.58 30.07
C GLY A 24 -0.72 0.76 30.11
N CYS A 25 -0.42 1.67 29.17
CA CYS A 25 -1.12 2.95 29.06
C CYS A 25 -2.64 2.79 28.94
N LYS A 26 -3.13 1.73 28.29
CA LYS A 26 -4.57 1.44 28.18
C LYS A 26 -5.19 1.03 29.52
N SER A 27 -4.49 0.25 30.37
CA SER A 27 -5.00 -0.13 31.69
C SER A 27 -4.98 1.05 32.67
N GLU A 28 -3.93 1.88 32.62
CA GLU A 28 -3.86 3.14 33.37
C GLU A 28 -4.99 4.10 33.01
N VAL A 29 -5.28 4.29 31.70
CA VAL A 29 -6.40 5.11 31.24
C VAL A 29 -7.75 4.56 31.71
N THR A 30 -7.94 3.22 31.80
CA THR A 30 -9.17 2.67 32.41
C THR A 30 -9.26 2.95 33.91
N ASN A 31 -8.14 2.85 34.65
CA ASN A 31 -8.11 3.12 36.09
C ASN A 31 -8.37 4.60 36.41
N LEU A 32 -7.73 5.51 35.66
CA LEU A 32 -7.97 6.96 35.75
C LEU A 32 -9.41 7.31 35.41
N LYS A 33 -10.03 6.62 34.44
CA LYS A 33 -11.45 6.84 34.08
C LYS A 33 -12.40 6.37 35.19
N THR A 34 -12.12 5.27 35.88
CA THR A 34 -12.91 4.84 37.05
C THR A 34 -12.74 5.80 38.23
N GLU A 35 -11.52 6.29 38.46
CA GLU A 35 -11.23 7.25 39.53
C GLU A 35 -11.89 8.62 39.26
N MET A 36 -11.82 9.13 38.04
CA MET A 36 -12.51 10.36 37.64
C MET A 36 -14.04 10.26 37.77
N LYS A 37 -14.61 9.06 37.54
CA LYS A 37 -16.05 8.81 37.78
C LYS A 37 -16.37 8.89 39.28
N ARG A 38 -15.57 8.25 40.14
CA ARG A 38 -15.69 8.29 41.61
C ARG A 38 -15.62 9.73 42.12
N GLN A 39 -14.61 10.50 41.70
CA GLN A 39 -14.45 11.90 42.08
C GLN A 39 -15.61 12.80 41.60
N LYS A 40 -16.21 12.51 40.44
CA LYS A 40 -17.39 13.24 39.96
C LYS A 40 -18.64 12.93 40.79
N GLU A 41 -18.81 11.68 41.22
CA GLU A 41 -19.90 11.24 42.10
C GLU A 41 -19.75 11.89 43.50
N GLU A 42 -18.54 11.94 44.05
CA GLU A 42 -18.24 12.65 45.30
C GLU A 42 -18.46 14.17 45.21
N ASN A 43 -18.01 14.82 44.14
CA ASN A 43 -18.27 16.25 43.92
C ASN A 43 -19.78 16.55 43.80
N THR A 44 -20.55 15.64 43.20
CA THR A 44 -22.01 15.79 43.09
C THR A 44 -22.66 15.72 44.48
N ALA A 45 -22.28 14.74 45.30
CA ALA A 45 -22.77 14.60 46.67
C ALA A 45 -22.39 15.80 47.56
N LEU A 46 -21.13 16.26 47.49
CA LEU A 46 -20.65 17.46 48.20
C LEU A 46 -21.41 18.72 47.77
N HIS A 47 -21.71 18.87 46.48
CA HIS A 47 -22.48 20.01 46.00
C HIS A 47 -23.93 20.00 46.52
N SER A 48 -24.59 18.83 46.53
CA SER A 48 -25.91 18.67 47.15
C SER A 48 -25.92 19.01 48.64
N GLU A 49 -24.89 18.62 49.38
CA GLU A 49 -24.76 18.95 50.81
C GLU A 49 -24.50 20.43 51.05
N VAL A 50 -23.67 21.09 50.22
CA VAL A 50 -23.47 22.56 50.27
C VAL A 50 -24.79 23.30 50.02
N VAL A 51 -25.59 22.87 49.03
CA VAL A 51 -26.92 23.46 48.77
C VAL A 51 -27.86 23.25 49.97
N ARG A 52 -27.85 22.06 50.59
CA ARG A 52 -28.65 21.77 51.80
C ARG A 52 -28.26 22.67 52.97
N LEU A 53 -26.97 22.90 53.18
CA LEU A 53 -26.45 23.78 54.23
C LEU A 53 -26.75 25.26 53.95
N GLN A 54 -26.68 25.70 52.69
CA GLN A 54 -27.07 27.05 52.28
C GLN A 54 -28.57 27.30 52.54
N GLN A 55 -29.44 26.34 52.20
CA GLN A 55 -30.87 26.44 52.47
C GLN A 55 -31.16 26.54 53.98
N ALA A 56 -30.57 25.65 54.80
CA ALA A 56 -30.72 25.70 56.25
C ALA A 56 -30.21 27.02 56.86
N MET A 57 -29.13 27.61 56.33
CA MET A 57 -28.62 28.92 56.76
C MET A 57 -29.57 30.07 56.39
N VAL A 58 -30.28 29.99 55.25
CA VAL A 58 -31.30 30.99 54.86
C VAL A 58 -32.54 30.87 55.77
N GLU A 59 -32.98 29.65 56.08
CA GLU A 59 -34.07 29.39 57.02
C GLU A 59 -33.74 29.91 58.42
N GLU A 60 -32.56 29.61 58.95
CA GLU A 60 -32.10 30.09 60.26
C GLU A 60 -31.81 31.61 60.29
N ARG A 61 -31.55 32.24 59.13
CA ARG A 61 -31.54 33.70 59.03
C ARG A 61 -32.95 34.28 59.09
N SER A 62 -33.93 33.58 58.51
CA SER A 62 -35.35 33.99 58.50
C SER A 62 -35.97 33.91 59.90
N THR A 63 -35.78 32.79 60.62
CA THR A 63 -36.23 32.63 62.02
C THR A 63 -35.69 33.74 62.92
N ARG A 64 -34.38 34.02 62.85
CA ARG A 64 -33.75 35.11 63.59
C ARG A 64 -34.30 36.48 63.21
N GLN A 65 -34.61 36.72 61.93
CA GLN A 65 -35.16 37.99 61.47
C GLN A 65 -36.59 38.24 62.01
N VAL A 66 -37.40 37.18 62.16
CA VAL A 66 -38.71 37.25 62.83
C VAL A 66 -38.54 37.61 64.30
N VAL A 67 -37.72 36.85 65.05
CA VAL A 67 -37.46 37.08 66.48
C VAL A 67 -36.91 38.49 66.76
N VAL A 68 -36.03 39.00 65.89
CA VAL A 68 -35.53 40.38 65.98
C VAL A 68 -36.62 41.43 65.79
N GLU A 69 -37.58 41.21 64.88
CA GLU A 69 -38.66 42.17 64.66
C GLU A 69 -39.76 42.08 65.73
N GLU A 70 -40.02 40.90 66.29
CA GLU A 70 -40.84 40.71 67.50
C GLU A 70 -40.25 41.46 68.70
N LEU A 71 -38.95 41.29 68.97
CA LEU A 71 -38.23 42.04 70.01
C LEU A 71 -38.30 43.56 69.78
N ARG A 72 -38.15 44.03 68.53
CA ARG A 72 -38.33 45.45 68.18
C ARG A 72 -39.77 45.94 68.36
N GLN A 73 -40.78 45.08 68.19
CA GLN A 73 -42.17 45.45 68.46
C GLN A 73 -42.42 45.59 69.95
N GLU A 74 -41.96 44.65 70.79
CA GLU A 74 -42.12 44.77 72.25
C GLU A 74 -41.31 45.94 72.83
N VAL A 75 -40.08 46.20 72.35
CA VAL A 75 -39.33 47.41 72.74
C VAL A 75 -40.10 48.69 72.38
N ARG A 76 -40.70 48.77 71.18
CA ARG A 76 -41.58 49.91 70.82
C ARG A 76 -42.83 50.00 71.71
N ARG A 77 -43.38 48.86 72.13
CA ARG A 77 -44.52 48.78 73.06
C ARG A 77 -44.17 49.24 74.49
N LEU A 78 -42.92 49.06 74.91
CA LEU A 78 -42.37 49.49 76.20
C LEU A 78 -41.84 50.95 76.21
N THR A 79 -41.59 51.54 75.04
CA THR A 79 -40.96 52.88 74.92
C THR A 79 -41.96 54.05 74.89
N ALA A 80 -43.27 53.77 74.92
CA ALA A 80 -44.30 54.80 75.07
C ALA A 80 -45.10 54.58 76.37
N PRO A 81 -45.28 55.59 77.25
CA PRO A 81 -45.22 57.03 76.97
C PRO A 81 -44.30 57.86 77.90
N PHE A 82 -43.41 58.67 77.32
CA PHE A 82 -42.88 59.90 77.92
C PHE A 82 -42.68 60.96 76.82
N GLY A 83 -43.26 62.16 76.96
CA GLY A 83 -43.13 63.20 75.92
C GLY A 83 -44.23 64.27 75.83
N ARG A 84 -44.61 64.91 76.94
CA ARG A 84 -45.28 66.23 76.97
C ARG A 84 -44.80 67.01 78.19
N LEU A 85 -45.10 68.33 78.21
CA LEU A 85 -44.33 69.39 78.89
C LEU A 85 -43.01 69.68 78.12
N GLN A 86 -42.54 70.93 77.99
CA GLN A 86 -42.90 72.16 78.71
C GLN A 86 -42.78 73.41 77.82
N GLY A 87 -43.45 74.52 78.17
CA GLY A 87 -43.28 75.82 77.49
C GLY A 87 -44.22 76.93 78.00
N LEU A 88 -43.87 78.19 77.70
CA LEU A 88 -44.58 79.48 77.96
C LEU A 88 -44.54 80.08 79.39
N VAL A 89 -43.76 81.17 79.58
CA VAL A 89 -44.00 82.30 80.53
C VAL A 89 -43.34 83.60 79.99
N PRO A 90 -44.01 84.77 79.95
CA PRO A 90 -43.39 86.09 79.69
C PRO A 90 -43.87 87.27 80.61
N ARG A 91 -43.36 88.50 80.37
CA ARG A 91 -43.73 89.86 80.90
C ARG A 91 -43.05 90.29 82.24
N GLU A 92 -42.44 91.48 82.48
CA GLU A 92 -42.76 92.96 82.37
C GLU A 92 -43.46 93.52 83.64
N GLN A 93 -43.19 94.72 84.23
CA GLN A 93 -42.31 95.90 83.93
C GLN A 93 -41.79 96.62 85.23
N GLU A 94 -41.89 97.97 85.34
CA GLU A 94 -41.55 98.94 86.45
C GLU A 94 -40.03 99.16 86.76
N GLU A 95 -39.39 100.35 86.85
CA GLU A 95 -39.68 101.76 87.28
C GLU A 95 -39.87 101.95 88.81
N GLY A 96 -39.23 102.84 89.60
CA GLY A 96 -38.17 103.88 89.47
C GLY A 96 -37.60 104.22 90.89
N VAL A 97 -36.93 105.33 91.28
CA VAL A 97 -36.36 106.54 90.61
C VAL A 97 -35.34 107.27 91.57
N GLU A 98 -34.92 108.52 91.32
CA GLU A 98 -33.89 109.38 92.00
C GLU A 98 -34.21 109.85 93.47
N THR A 99 -33.37 110.50 94.31
CA THR A 99 -32.35 111.59 94.11
C THR A 99 -31.34 111.81 95.29
N GLN A 100 -30.21 112.51 95.02
CA GLN A 100 -29.34 113.39 95.85
C GLN A 100 -28.70 112.97 97.23
N ILE A 101 -27.38 112.68 97.23
CA ILE A 101 -26.21 113.49 97.72
C ILE A 101 -26.35 114.28 99.07
N PRO A 102 -25.32 114.43 99.96
CA PRO A 102 -23.90 113.95 99.94
C PRO A 102 -23.42 113.18 101.21
N LEU A 103 -22.23 112.54 101.15
CA LEU A 103 -21.09 112.86 102.05
C LEU A 103 -19.75 112.24 101.61
N ASP A 104 -18.65 112.89 102.01
CA ASP A 104 -17.29 112.66 101.51
C ASP A 104 -16.56 111.38 101.98
N ARG A 105 -15.52 111.03 101.20
CA ARG A 105 -14.31 110.29 101.60
C ARG A 105 -14.45 108.82 102.02
N ALA A 106 -15.60 108.38 102.51
CA ALA A 106 -15.90 106.95 102.68
C ALA A 106 -16.13 106.29 101.31
N GLN A 107 -16.96 106.90 100.47
CA GLN A 107 -17.27 106.43 99.11
C GLN A 107 -16.03 106.35 98.20
N VAL A 108 -15.04 107.24 98.39
CA VAL A 108 -13.77 107.16 97.62
C VAL A 108 -13.03 105.86 97.98
N ARG A 109 -12.93 105.53 99.27
CA ARG A 109 -12.25 104.31 99.71
C ARG A 109 -13.02 103.05 99.33
N GLU A 110 -14.35 103.08 99.40
CA GLU A 110 -15.20 101.98 98.90
C GLU A 110 -15.09 101.83 97.38
N LEU A 111 -14.90 102.92 96.62
CA LEU A 111 -14.61 102.86 95.19
C LEU A 111 -13.18 102.37 94.90
N GLU A 112 -12.19 102.67 95.75
CA GLU A 112 -10.83 102.11 95.68
C GLU A 112 -10.83 100.60 95.99
N ASP A 113 -11.57 100.16 97.01
CA ASP A 113 -11.75 98.74 97.35
C ASP A 113 -12.55 98.00 96.26
N ARG A 114 -13.62 98.61 95.73
CA ARG A 114 -14.39 98.05 94.59
C ARG A 114 -13.60 98.04 93.29
N LEU A 115 -12.72 99.01 93.05
CA LEU A 115 -11.80 99.01 91.91
C LEU A 115 -10.74 97.93 92.07
N SER A 116 -10.22 97.73 93.28
CA SER A 116 -9.26 96.66 93.61
C SER A 116 -9.90 95.28 93.45
N GLN A 117 -11.13 95.10 93.93
CA GLN A 117 -11.90 93.88 93.75
C GLN A 117 -12.25 93.64 92.27
N ALA A 118 -12.68 94.68 91.54
CA ALA A 118 -12.93 94.60 90.10
C ALA A 118 -11.66 94.26 89.30
N LEU A 119 -10.48 94.74 89.71
CA LEU A 119 -9.20 94.34 89.13
C LEU A 119 -8.84 92.88 89.44
N VAL A 120 -9.16 92.38 90.65
CA VAL A 120 -8.97 90.95 91.01
C VAL A 120 -9.93 90.06 90.22
N ASP A 121 -11.19 90.44 90.06
CA ASP A 121 -12.17 89.65 89.32
C ASP A 121 -11.99 89.79 87.79
N GLN A 122 -11.50 90.93 87.30
CA GLN A 122 -10.95 91.06 85.94
C GLN A 122 -9.75 90.12 85.77
N LYS A 123 -8.84 90.04 86.76
CA LYS A 123 -7.68 89.14 86.69
C LYS A 123 -8.09 87.67 86.59
N ARG A 124 -9.06 87.25 87.41
CA ARG A 124 -9.67 85.91 87.33
C ARG A 124 -10.31 85.69 85.97
N ALA A 125 -11.16 86.60 85.50
CA ALA A 125 -11.81 86.49 84.19
C ALA A 125 -10.78 86.45 83.05
N GLU A 126 -9.67 87.19 83.12
CA GLU A 126 -8.57 87.13 82.15
C GLU A 126 -7.87 85.75 82.14
N ASP A 127 -7.59 85.18 83.32
CA ASP A 127 -6.94 83.87 83.42
C ASP A 127 -7.91 82.71 83.09
N ASP A 128 -9.19 82.79 83.46
CA ASP A 128 -10.26 81.85 83.04
C ASP A 128 -10.46 81.87 81.51
N LEU A 129 -10.47 83.06 80.90
CA LEU A 129 -10.63 83.23 79.44
C LEU A 129 -9.35 82.78 78.71
N LYS A 130 -8.19 82.83 79.36
CA LYS A 130 -6.91 82.29 78.88
C LYS A 130 -6.84 80.76 79.00
N GLU A 131 -7.39 80.16 80.05
CA GLU A 131 -7.58 78.70 80.15
C GLU A 131 -8.64 78.20 79.14
N SER A 132 -9.75 78.94 78.97
CA SER A 132 -10.76 78.69 77.93
C SER A 132 -10.17 78.78 76.51
N ARG A 133 -9.23 79.71 76.27
CA ARG A 133 -8.46 79.78 75.01
C ARG A 133 -7.47 78.63 74.85
N ALA A 134 -6.79 78.22 75.92
CA ALA A 134 -5.86 77.09 75.89
C ALA A 134 -6.58 75.76 75.62
N THR A 135 -7.73 75.54 76.27
CA THR A 135 -8.58 74.36 76.08
C THR A 135 -9.25 74.36 74.70
N ASN A 136 -9.78 75.50 74.22
CA ASN A 136 -10.29 75.59 72.84
C ASN A 136 -9.19 75.39 71.77
N SER A 137 -7.96 75.85 72.03
CA SER A 137 -6.81 75.54 71.16
C SER A 137 -6.55 74.03 71.12
N ALA A 138 -6.54 73.37 72.29
CA ALA A 138 -6.32 71.93 72.41
C ALA A 138 -7.48 71.04 71.90
N THR A 139 -8.71 71.54 71.84
CA THR A 139 -9.82 70.86 71.15
C THR A 139 -9.77 71.12 69.65
N GLN A 140 -9.40 72.33 69.20
CA GLN A 140 -9.25 72.65 67.78
C GLN A 140 -8.09 71.89 67.11
N THR A 141 -6.97 71.63 67.81
CA THR A 141 -5.90 70.76 67.28
C THR A 141 -6.37 69.32 67.15
N LYS A 142 -7.01 68.76 68.19
CA LYS A 142 -7.60 67.40 68.14
C LYS A 142 -8.65 67.26 67.06
N LEU A 143 -9.49 68.28 66.84
CA LEU A 143 -10.46 68.30 65.76
C LEU A 143 -9.75 68.18 64.39
N ARG A 144 -8.75 69.03 64.13
CA ARG A 144 -7.92 68.96 62.91
C ARG A 144 -7.22 67.62 62.72
N GLU A 145 -6.72 67.01 63.80
CA GLU A 145 -6.14 65.66 63.78
C GLU A 145 -7.18 64.60 63.38
N THR A 146 -8.43 64.71 63.87
CA THR A 146 -9.52 63.82 63.45
C THR A 146 -10.04 64.11 62.04
N GLU A 147 -10.05 65.37 61.60
CA GLU A 147 -10.42 65.77 60.23
C GLU A 147 -9.41 65.19 59.22
N ALA A 148 -8.11 65.42 59.43
CA ALA A 148 -7.04 64.85 58.58
C ALA A 148 -7.05 63.31 58.57
N ARG A 149 -7.37 62.67 59.71
CA ARG A 149 -7.54 61.21 59.80
C ARG A 149 -8.78 60.71 59.05
N ASN A 150 -9.86 61.49 59.03
CA ASN A 150 -11.05 61.15 58.25
C ASN A 150 -10.77 61.29 56.74
N GLU A 151 -10.03 62.31 56.30
CA GLU A 151 -9.60 62.44 54.89
C GLU A 151 -8.71 61.27 54.45
N ASP A 152 -7.75 60.84 55.27
CA ASP A 152 -6.91 59.64 55.04
C ASP A 152 -7.77 58.35 54.92
N LEU A 153 -8.78 58.18 55.78
CA LEU A 153 -9.69 57.05 55.73
C LEU A 153 -10.64 57.10 54.52
N ILE A 154 -11.08 58.29 54.10
CA ILE A 154 -11.88 58.48 52.89
C ILE A 154 -11.05 58.15 51.65
N SER A 155 -9.81 58.61 51.55
CA SER A 155 -8.90 58.24 50.46
C SER A 155 -8.73 56.73 50.36
N LYS A 156 -8.39 56.07 51.49
CA LYS A 156 -8.23 54.61 51.55
C LYS A 156 -9.51 53.84 51.20
N THR A 157 -10.68 54.40 51.51
CA THR A 157 -11.97 53.82 51.10
C THR A 157 -12.14 53.90 49.59
N ASN A 158 -11.89 55.06 48.98
CA ASN A 158 -11.93 55.24 47.53
C ASN A 158 -10.93 54.33 46.80
N ASP A 159 -9.70 54.22 47.30
CA ASP A 159 -8.66 53.31 46.76
C ASP A 159 -9.12 51.85 46.79
N LEU A 160 -9.69 51.40 47.93
CA LEU A 160 -10.23 50.05 48.08
C LEU A 160 -11.46 49.80 47.20
N GLU A 161 -12.32 50.79 46.96
CA GLU A 161 -13.44 50.68 46.03
C GLU A 161 -12.95 50.57 44.58
N GLN A 162 -11.96 51.37 44.16
CA GLN A 162 -11.34 51.30 42.84
C GLN A 162 -10.63 49.95 42.61
N ILE A 163 -9.91 49.45 43.61
CA ILE A 163 -9.28 48.12 43.59
C ILE A 163 -10.36 47.03 43.48
N ASN A 164 -11.44 47.09 44.25
CA ASN A 164 -12.55 46.14 44.18
C ASN A 164 -13.27 46.17 42.81
N ALA A 165 -13.46 47.35 42.20
CA ALA A 165 -14.02 47.47 40.86
C ALA A 165 -13.11 46.84 39.80
N SER A 166 -11.79 47.07 39.90
CA SER A 166 -10.78 46.46 39.02
C SER A 166 -10.73 44.93 39.16
N LEU A 167 -10.73 44.42 40.39
CA LEU A 167 -10.77 42.98 40.69
C LEU A 167 -12.06 42.33 40.18
N LYS A 168 -13.23 42.94 40.39
CA LYS A 168 -14.51 42.46 39.86
C LYS A 168 -14.48 42.39 38.32
N LYS A 169 -13.97 43.41 37.64
CA LYS A 169 -13.84 43.40 36.18
C LYS A 169 -12.93 42.25 35.71
N ARG A 170 -11.75 42.10 36.33
CA ARG A 170 -10.79 41.02 36.02
C ARG A 170 -11.35 39.63 36.28
N LEU A 171 -12.20 39.46 37.30
CA LEU A 171 -12.90 38.21 37.59
C LEU A 171 -13.84 37.84 36.43
N HIS A 172 -14.70 38.77 35.99
CA HIS A 172 -15.59 38.57 34.83
C HIS A 172 -14.81 38.35 33.51
N GLU A 173 -13.62 38.92 33.38
CA GLU A 173 -12.72 38.68 32.24
C GLU A 173 -12.27 37.21 32.22
N MET A 174 -11.79 36.68 33.37
CA MET A 174 -11.32 35.30 33.51
C MET A 174 -12.46 34.27 33.36
N GLU A 175 -13.67 34.57 33.85
CA GLU A 175 -14.84 33.71 33.65
C GLU A 175 -15.17 33.54 32.16
N ARG A 176 -15.18 34.63 31.38
CA ARG A 176 -15.39 34.55 29.92
C ARG A 176 -14.29 33.76 29.21
N THR A 177 -13.03 33.92 29.62
CA THR A 177 -11.92 33.13 29.06
C THR A 177 -12.12 31.65 29.34
N LEU A 178 -12.45 31.26 30.57
CA LEU A 178 -12.67 29.87 30.95
C LEU A 178 -13.85 29.24 30.20
N ASP A 179 -14.96 29.96 30.00
CA ASP A 179 -16.10 29.45 29.24
C ASP A 179 -15.82 29.37 27.74
N HIS A 180 -15.02 30.28 27.18
CA HIS A 180 -14.53 30.16 25.81
C HIS A 180 -13.57 28.95 25.63
N GLU A 181 -12.66 28.72 26.58
CA GLU A 181 -11.77 27.56 26.59
C GLU A 181 -12.55 26.24 26.73
N ARG A 182 -13.57 26.20 27.59
CA ARG A 182 -14.50 25.05 27.73
C ARG A 182 -15.22 24.74 26.41
N SER A 183 -15.76 25.77 25.73
CA SER A 183 -16.37 25.58 24.40
C SER A 183 -15.35 25.05 23.40
N SER A 184 -14.18 25.69 23.30
CA SER A 184 -13.11 25.28 22.39
C SER A 184 -12.62 23.85 22.65
N SER A 185 -12.57 23.41 23.91
CA SER A 185 -12.25 22.02 24.28
C SER A 185 -13.32 21.05 23.80
N LYS A 186 -14.61 21.38 23.98
CA LYS A 186 -15.72 20.56 23.50
C LYS A 186 -15.69 20.41 21.96
N ASP A 187 -15.43 21.51 21.25
CA ASP A 187 -15.34 21.49 19.79
C ASP A 187 -14.17 20.60 19.31
N LYS A 188 -13.03 20.65 20.01
CA LYS A 188 -11.88 19.75 19.76
C LYS A 188 -12.22 18.29 20.06
N ASP A 189 -12.93 18.00 21.15
CA ASP A 189 -13.38 16.63 21.48
C ASP A 189 -14.34 16.07 20.41
N GLU A 190 -15.24 16.89 19.87
CA GLU A 190 -16.10 16.49 18.75
C GLU A 190 -15.31 16.20 17.45
N VAL A 191 -14.28 17.00 17.14
CA VAL A 191 -13.39 16.73 15.99
C VAL A 191 -12.58 15.45 16.20
N ILE A 192 -11.98 15.27 17.39
CA ILE A 192 -11.23 14.05 17.76
C ILE A 192 -12.13 12.82 17.70
N LYS A 193 -13.40 12.93 18.06
CA LYS A 193 -14.38 11.84 17.93
C LYS A 193 -14.61 11.49 16.45
N ARG A 194 -14.91 12.48 15.59
CA ARG A 194 -15.14 12.27 14.14
C ARG A 194 -13.93 11.61 13.47
N GLN A 195 -12.72 12.09 13.74
CA GLN A 195 -11.48 11.51 13.22
C GLN A 195 -11.27 10.04 13.65
N LYS A 196 -11.67 9.66 14.87
CA LYS A 196 -11.60 8.28 15.34
C LYS A 196 -12.64 7.38 14.64
N GLU A 197 -13.83 7.90 14.37
CA GLU A 197 -14.88 7.21 13.62
C GLU A 197 -14.49 7.02 12.15
N GLU A 198 -13.89 8.06 11.53
CA GLU A 198 -13.32 8.00 10.17
C GLU A 198 -12.17 6.99 10.04
N MET A 199 -11.19 6.99 10.96
CA MET A 199 -10.10 6.01 10.95
C MET A 199 -10.59 4.57 11.15
N GLN A 200 -11.59 4.36 12.03
CA GLN A 200 -12.18 3.03 12.22
C GLN A 200 -12.90 2.56 10.94
N GLN A 201 -13.67 3.44 10.29
CA GLN A 201 -14.32 3.13 9.01
C GLN A 201 -13.29 2.88 7.88
N GLN A 202 -12.17 3.60 7.86
CA GLN A 202 -11.08 3.36 6.90
C GLN A 202 -10.44 1.97 7.13
N LYS A 203 -10.21 1.60 8.39
CA LYS A 203 -9.68 0.27 8.77
C LYS A 203 -10.63 -0.86 8.38
N GLU A 204 -11.93 -0.68 8.55
CA GLU A 204 -12.96 -1.64 8.13
C GLU A 204 -13.01 -1.78 6.60
N ARG A 205 -12.92 -0.67 5.85
CA ARG A 205 -12.78 -0.69 4.38
C ARG A 205 -11.53 -1.44 3.93
N GLN A 206 -10.39 -1.22 4.59
CA GLN A 206 -9.14 -1.93 4.29
C GLN A 206 -9.23 -3.43 4.56
N LEU A 207 -9.88 -3.84 5.67
CA LEU A 207 -10.11 -5.24 5.99
C LEU A 207 -11.04 -5.91 4.96
N ALA A 208 -12.13 -5.23 4.56
CA ALA A 208 -13.03 -5.73 3.52
C ALA A 208 -12.30 -5.91 2.16
N LEU A 209 -11.51 -4.91 1.75
CA LEU A 209 -10.71 -4.97 0.52
C LEU A 209 -9.66 -6.10 0.57
N MET A 210 -9.03 -6.34 1.72
CA MET A 210 -8.10 -7.44 1.92
C MET A 210 -8.80 -8.80 1.74
N ASN A 211 -9.99 -8.97 2.31
CA ASN A 211 -10.77 -10.21 2.17
C ASN A 211 -11.18 -10.44 0.70
N THR A 212 -11.64 -9.40 -0.01
CA THR A 212 -11.94 -9.49 -1.46
C THR A 212 -10.71 -9.85 -2.27
N LYS A 213 -9.52 -9.31 -1.93
CA LYS A 213 -8.26 -9.68 -2.59
C LYS A 213 -7.95 -11.18 -2.41
N VAL A 214 -8.07 -11.70 -1.19
CA VAL A 214 -7.79 -13.12 -0.91
C VAL A 214 -8.72 -14.03 -1.71
N ALA A 215 -10.02 -13.71 -1.79
CA ALA A 215 -10.97 -14.47 -2.61
C ALA A 215 -10.59 -14.46 -4.11
N LEU A 216 -10.14 -13.32 -4.65
CA LEU A 216 -9.67 -13.22 -6.03
C LEU A 216 -8.35 -13.98 -6.26
N ASP A 217 -7.41 -13.95 -5.31
CA ASP A 217 -6.17 -14.73 -5.38
C ASP A 217 -6.48 -16.25 -5.36
N GLU A 218 -7.51 -16.69 -4.62
CA GLU A 218 -8.02 -18.08 -4.59
C GLU A 218 -8.70 -18.48 -5.92
N GLU A 219 -9.56 -17.63 -6.48
CA GLU A 219 -10.17 -17.85 -7.80
C GLU A 219 -9.11 -17.97 -8.90
N ILE A 220 -8.11 -17.08 -8.93
CA ILE A 220 -6.99 -17.13 -9.87
C ILE A 220 -6.20 -18.44 -9.70
N SER A 221 -5.98 -18.91 -8.47
CA SER A 221 -5.35 -20.22 -8.22
C SER A 221 -6.16 -21.38 -8.78
N ALA A 222 -7.49 -21.35 -8.65
CA ALA A 222 -8.38 -22.37 -9.21
C ALA A 222 -8.38 -22.36 -10.75
N PHE A 223 -8.47 -21.18 -11.38
CA PHE A 223 -8.40 -21.04 -12.83
C PHE A 223 -7.05 -21.52 -13.40
N ASN A 224 -5.93 -21.20 -12.75
CA ASN A 224 -4.61 -21.68 -13.20
C ASN A 224 -4.51 -23.21 -13.16
N LYS A 225 -4.98 -23.87 -12.08
CA LYS A 225 -5.03 -25.35 -12.00
C LYS A 225 -5.91 -25.99 -13.08
N LEU A 226 -7.03 -25.35 -13.43
CA LEU A 226 -7.89 -25.78 -14.53
C LEU A 226 -7.19 -25.62 -15.90
N LEU A 227 -6.45 -24.52 -16.10
CA LEU A 227 -5.65 -24.32 -17.31
C LEU A 227 -4.49 -25.32 -17.40
N GLU A 228 -3.82 -25.63 -16.30
CA GLU A 228 -2.75 -26.65 -16.21
C GLU A 228 -3.26 -28.05 -16.56
N SER A 229 -4.35 -28.51 -15.93
CA SER A 229 -5.00 -29.80 -16.23
C SER A 229 -5.55 -29.90 -17.66
N ARG A 230 -5.96 -28.77 -18.25
CA ARG A 230 -6.35 -28.72 -19.67
C ARG A 230 -5.12 -28.72 -20.58
N ASN A 231 -4.04 -28.04 -20.22
CA ASN A 231 -2.78 -27.99 -20.98
C ASN A 231 -2.12 -29.37 -21.10
N THR A 232 -2.10 -30.18 -20.03
CA THR A 232 -1.60 -31.56 -20.09
C THR A 232 -2.47 -32.47 -20.96
N SER A 233 -3.76 -32.16 -21.11
CA SER A 233 -4.71 -32.89 -21.96
C SER A 233 -4.66 -32.51 -23.45
N ILE A 234 -4.04 -31.38 -23.82
CA ILE A 234 -3.98 -30.91 -25.21
C ILE A 234 -2.84 -31.62 -25.96
N LYS A 235 -3.19 -32.72 -26.62
CA LYS A 235 -2.29 -33.52 -27.48
C LYS A 235 -1.74 -32.79 -28.70
N LYS A 236 -2.47 -31.82 -29.26
CA LYS A 236 -2.08 -31.07 -30.47
C LYS A 236 -2.07 -29.57 -30.20
N ARG A 237 -0.94 -28.90 -30.47
CA ARG A 237 -0.81 -27.44 -30.39
C ARG A 237 -0.31 -26.84 -31.70
N CYS A 238 -0.79 -25.64 -32.00
CA CYS A 238 -0.31 -24.80 -33.08
C CYS A 238 0.01 -23.42 -32.52
N PHE A 239 1.19 -22.89 -32.81
CA PHE A 239 1.65 -21.58 -32.37
C PHE A 239 1.90 -20.66 -33.57
N PRO A 240 1.28 -19.46 -33.61
CA PRO A 240 1.46 -18.51 -34.70
C PRO A 240 2.85 -17.83 -34.63
N PRO A 241 3.25 -17.10 -35.70
CA PRO A 241 4.40 -16.22 -35.67
C PRO A 241 4.32 -15.15 -34.57
N GLY A 242 5.47 -14.59 -34.20
CA GLY A 242 5.56 -13.48 -33.26
C GLY A 242 5.60 -13.88 -31.78
N LEU A 243 5.51 -15.17 -31.44
CA LEU A 243 5.93 -15.65 -30.12
C LEU A 243 7.46 -15.52 -29.97
N SER A 244 7.90 -14.95 -28.85
CA SER A 244 9.30 -14.96 -28.44
C SER A 244 9.73 -16.31 -27.86
N GLU A 245 11.02 -16.65 -27.94
CA GLU A 245 11.55 -17.91 -27.38
C GLU A 245 11.25 -18.04 -25.89
N LYS A 246 11.31 -16.95 -25.12
CA LYS A 246 10.94 -16.95 -23.69
C LYS A 246 9.47 -17.35 -23.46
N SER A 247 8.57 -16.97 -24.37
CA SER A 247 7.15 -17.35 -24.28
C SER A 247 6.97 -18.83 -24.63
N LEU A 248 7.62 -19.29 -25.70
CA LEU A 248 7.56 -20.67 -26.16
C LEU A 248 8.16 -21.66 -25.15
N THR A 249 9.33 -21.35 -24.57
CA THR A 249 10.00 -22.19 -23.57
C THR A 249 9.15 -22.38 -22.30
N ASN A 250 8.56 -21.31 -21.76
CA ASN A 250 7.64 -21.36 -20.61
C ASN A 250 6.40 -22.26 -20.89
N ILE A 251 5.86 -22.22 -22.11
CA ILE A 251 4.71 -23.04 -22.50
C ILE A 251 5.11 -24.52 -22.64
N LEU A 252 6.28 -24.80 -23.22
CA LEU A 252 6.77 -26.16 -23.45
C LEU A 252 7.13 -26.90 -22.15
N GLN A 253 7.66 -26.21 -21.14
CA GLN A 253 7.99 -26.79 -19.82
C GLN A 253 6.85 -27.61 -19.20
N ASN A 254 5.60 -27.18 -19.39
CA ASN A 254 4.40 -27.79 -18.79
C ASN A 254 3.54 -28.56 -19.83
N SER A 255 4.18 -29.22 -20.81
CA SER A 255 3.51 -29.83 -21.97
C SER A 255 3.70 -31.34 -22.11
N GLU A 256 3.86 -32.08 -21.00
CA GLU A 256 4.22 -33.52 -20.98
C GLU A 256 3.32 -34.44 -21.83
N GLY A 257 2.04 -34.08 -22.07
CA GLY A 257 1.08 -34.87 -22.86
C GLY A 257 1.00 -34.53 -24.36
N MET A 258 1.86 -33.65 -24.89
CA MET A 258 1.75 -33.15 -26.27
C MET A 258 2.37 -34.11 -27.31
N GLU A 259 1.55 -34.57 -28.26
CA GLU A 259 1.91 -35.51 -29.33
C GLU A 259 2.16 -34.84 -30.69
N GLU A 260 1.51 -33.71 -30.97
CA GLU A 260 1.70 -32.90 -32.18
C GLU A 260 1.96 -31.42 -31.84
N LEU A 261 3.01 -30.85 -32.42
CA LEU A 261 3.36 -29.43 -32.31
C LEU A 261 3.58 -28.83 -33.70
N THR A 262 2.85 -27.76 -34.01
CA THR A 262 3.14 -26.85 -35.12
C THR A 262 3.61 -25.51 -34.55
N VAL A 263 4.74 -24.99 -35.04
CA VAL A 263 5.34 -23.76 -34.50
C VAL A 263 6.10 -22.98 -35.59
N THR A 264 5.89 -21.67 -35.64
CA THR A 264 6.82 -20.75 -36.33
C THR A 264 8.02 -20.48 -35.43
N ALA A 265 9.24 -20.69 -35.94
CA ALA A 265 10.47 -20.46 -35.17
C ALA A 265 10.54 -18.99 -34.70
N PRO A 266 10.79 -18.71 -33.40
CA PRO A 266 10.93 -17.35 -32.91
C PRO A 266 12.09 -16.60 -33.58
N SER A 267 11.90 -15.34 -33.95
CA SER A 267 12.97 -14.51 -34.53
C SER A 267 14.10 -14.18 -33.55
N ASP A 268 13.87 -14.39 -32.25
CA ASP A 268 14.85 -14.31 -31.16
C ASP A 268 15.39 -15.68 -30.72
N SER A 269 15.07 -16.76 -31.45
CA SER A 269 15.37 -18.14 -31.04
C SER A 269 16.87 -18.44 -30.96
N THR A 270 17.30 -18.88 -29.78
CA THR A 270 18.63 -19.48 -29.54
C THR A 270 18.60 -21.02 -29.64
N GLY A 271 17.42 -21.62 -29.80
CA GLY A 271 17.19 -23.07 -29.92
C GLY A 271 16.92 -23.77 -28.58
N GLN A 272 16.79 -23.03 -27.47
CA GLN A 272 16.48 -23.57 -26.14
C GLN A 272 15.10 -24.25 -26.11
N TRP A 273 14.14 -23.75 -26.88
CA TRP A 273 12.81 -24.38 -26.97
C TRP A 273 12.85 -25.81 -27.53
N VAL A 274 13.81 -26.14 -28.38
CA VAL A 274 13.97 -27.49 -28.96
C VAL A 274 14.32 -28.52 -27.88
N ARG A 275 15.08 -28.12 -26.85
CA ARG A 275 15.41 -28.96 -25.67
C ARG A 275 14.21 -29.27 -24.78
N LEU A 276 13.16 -28.46 -24.86
CA LEU A 276 11.96 -28.57 -24.04
C LEU A 276 10.82 -29.30 -24.77
N LEU A 277 11.10 -29.89 -25.95
CA LEU A 277 10.13 -30.70 -26.68
C LEU A 277 9.84 -32.02 -25.93
N PRO A 278 8.63 -32.21 -25.39
CA PRO A 278 8.32 -33.29 -24.46
C PRO A 278 8.54 -34.66 -25.12
N PRO A 279 8.92 -35.71 -24.36
CA PRO A 279 9.26 -37.03 -24.93
C PRO A 279 8.08 -37.72 -25.63
N SER A 280 6.85 -37.33 -25.29
CA SER A 280 5.59 -37.74 -25.93
C SER A 280 5.39 -37.21 -27.36
N LEU A 281 6.13 -36.18 -27.78
CA LEU A 281 5.98 -35.57 -29.10
C LEU A 281 6.33 -36.56 -30.23
N ARG A 282 5.37 -36.77 -31.14
CA ARG A 282 5.43 -37.65 -32.32
C ARG A 282 5.48 -36.88 -33.64
N LYS A 283 4.90 -35.67 -33.72
CA LYS A 283 5.06 -34.77 -34.88
C LYS A 283 5.49 -33.37 -34.44
N LEU A 284 6.48 -32.83 -35.14
CA LEU A 284 6.92 -31.44 -35.08
C LEU A 284 6.86 -30.84 -36.49
N ASP A 285 6.03 -29.83 -36.71
CA ASP A 285 6.06 -28.96 -37.89
C ASP A 285 6.72 -27.62 -37.50
N VAL A 286 7.85 -27.27 -38.13
CA VAL A 286 8.59 -26.02 -37.88
C VAL A 286 8.56 -25.14 -39.12
N PHE A 287 8.10 -23.90 -38.98
CA PHE A 287 8.19 -22.86 -40.01
C PHE A 287 9.38 -21.92 -39.74
N GLY A 288 9.98 -21.36 -40.79
CA GLY A 288 10.99 -20.31 -40.68
C GLY A 288 10.47 -19.03 -39.99
N PRO A 289 11.34 -18.16 -39.43
CA PRO A 289 10.88 -17.00 -38.68
C PRO A 289 10.05 -16.02 -39.52
N GLY A 290 8.82 -15.76 -39.08
CA GLY A 290 7.83 -14.92 -39.78
C GLY A 290 6.95 -15.65 -40.80
N GLU A 291 7.25 -16.91 -41.13
CA GLU A 291 6.47 -17.70 -42.10
C GLU A 291 5.18 -18.27 -41.50
N THR A 292 4.16 -18.38 -42.35
CA THR A 292 2.90 -19.09 -42.07
C THR A 292 2.58 -20.09 -43.17
N GLY A 293 1.92 -21.17 -42.78
CA GLY A 293 1.42 -22.20 -43.68
C GLY A 293 0.65 -23.27 -42.92
N GLU A 294 0.06 -24.21 -43.64
CA GLU A 294 -0.61 -25.36 -43.03
C GLU A 294 0.39 -26.51 -42.76
N PRO A 295 0.18 -27.32 -41.72
CA PRO A 295 0.98 -28.53 -41.50
C PRO A 295 0.85 -29.50 -42.67
N VAL A 296 1.96 -29.89 -43.30
CA VAL A 296 1.93 -30.80 -44.45
C VAL A 296 1.25 -32.13 -44.07
N PRO A 297 0.26 -32.60 -44.85
CA PRO A 297 -0.35 -33.90 -44.64
C PRO A 297 0.64 -35.01 -44.99
N LEU A 298 0.91 -35.90 -44.04
CA LEU A 298 1.87 -37.00 -44.23
C LEU A 298 1.14 -38.31 -44.50
N ASN A 299 1.23 -38.79 -45.74
CA ASN A 299 0.58 -40.02 -46.23
C ASN A 299 0.94 -41.28 -45.41
N ARG A 300 2.06 -41.26 -44.69
CA ARG A 300 2.43 -42.28 -43.71
C ARG A 300 3.22 -41.66 -42.56
N ARG A 301 2.75 -41.89 -41.33
CA ARG A 301 3.48 -41.66 -40.07
C ARG A 301 4.23 -42.95 -39.70
N PRO A 302 5.44 -42.90 -39.14
CA PRO A 302 6.05 -44.03 -38.44
C PRO A 302 5.29 -44.34 -37.14
N ASP A 303 5.35 -45.58 -36.70
CA ASP A 303 4.70 -46.02 -35.45
C ASP A 303 5.48 -45.55 -34.19
N HIS A 304 6.78 -45.27 -34.36
CA HIS A 304 7.75 -44.89 -33.34
C HIS A 304 8.62 -43.66 -33.73
N GLY A 305 9.18 -43.00 -32.71
CA GLY A 305 10.07 -41.85 -32.88
C GLY A 305 9.35 -40.52 -33.15
N LEU A 306 10.13 -39.50 -33.49
CA LEU A 306 9.66 -38.16 -33.84
C LEU A 306 9.69 -37.95 -35.36
N VAL A 307 8.59 -37.45 -35.91
CA VAL A 307 8.51 -36.94 -37.27
C VAL A 307 8.74 -35.43 -37.26
N VAL A 308 9.69 -34.96 -38.06
CA VAL A 308 10.00 -33.52 -38.20
C VAL A 308 9.72 -33.08 -39.62
N VAL A 309 8.85 -32.08 -39.76
CA VAL A 309 8.59 -31.37 -41.01
C VAL A 309 9.16 -29.97 -40.87
N ILE A 310 10.05 -29.58 -41.77
CA ILE A 310 10.68 -28.26 -41.79
C ILE A 310 10.19 -27.54 -43.05
N GLN A 311 9.57 -26.36 -42.86
CA GLN A 311 8.94 -25.60 -43.93
C GLN A 311 9.53 -24.19 -44.01
N ARG A 312 10.01 -23.78 -45.19
CA ARG A 312 10.52 -22.42 -45.46
C ARG A 312 11.59 -21.92 -44.46
N ALA A 313 12.39 -22.84 -43.93
CA ALA A 313 13.43 -22.53 -42.97
C ALA A 313 14.71 -21.99 -43.63
N GLY A 314 15.54 -21.32 -42.84
CA GLY A 314 16.92 -21.00 -43.17
C GLY A 314 17.91 -21.79 -42.30
N ASP A 315 19.20 -21.59 -42.58
CA ASP A 315 20.33 -22.16 -41.81
C ASP A 315 20.18 -21.99 -40.29
N ASP A 316 19.65 -20.87 -39.83
CA ASP A 316 19.43 -20.55 -38.41
C ASP A 316 18.57 -21.61 -37.70
N VAL A 317 17.40 -21.92 -38.26
CA VAL A 317 16.50 -22.95 -37.72
C VAL A 317 17.08 -24.35 -37.91
N ILE A 318 17.64 -24.64 -39.09
CA ILE A 318 18.25 -25.93 -39.41
C ILE A 318 19.38 -26.27 -38.42
N ASN A 319 20.25 -25.31 -38.10
CA ASN A 319 21.36 -25.51 -37.16
C ASN A 319 20.87 -25.72 -35.71
N GLN A 320 19.76 -25.07 -35.29
CA GLN A 320 19.16 -25.28 -33.97
C GLN A 320 18.53 -26.68 -33.85
N LEU A 321 17.78 -27.09 -34.86
CA LEU A 321 17.18 -28.42 -34.92
C LEU A 321 18.25 -29.53 -34.98
N ALA A 322 19.31 -29.35 -35.78
CA ALA A 322 20.44 -30.27 -35.85
C ALA A 322 21.10 -30.51 -34.49
N LYS A 323 21.24 -29.46 -33.68
CA LYS A 323 21.98 -29.51 -32.42
C LYS A 323 21.26 -30.25 -31.29
N GLU A 324 19.93 -30.26 -31.30
CA GLU A 324 19.12 -30.66 -30.13
C GLU A 324 18.13 -31.81 -30.39
N LEU A 325 17.81 -32.16 -31.65
CA LEU A 325 16.88 -33.26 -31.97
C LEU A 325 17.52 -34.66 -31.91
N GLY A 326 18.76 -34.79 -32.39
CA GLY A 326 19.57 -36.00 -32.33
C GLY A 326 18.90 -37.29 -32.88
N PRO A 327 19.16 -38.47 -32.29
CA PRO A 327 18.70 -39.76 -32.79
C PRO A 327 17.19 -40.02 -32.62
N ARG A 328 16.44 -39.08 -32.05
CA ARG A 328 14.99 -39.22 -31.81
C ARG A 328 14.16 -39.16 -33.10
N VAL A 329 14.69 -38.53 -34.14
CA VAL A 329 13.97 -38.30 -35.40
C VAL A 329 14.05 -39.54 -36.30
N THR A 330 12.92 -40.21 -36.47
CA THR A 330 12.77 -41.34 -37.40
C THR A 330 12.34 -40.90 -38.79
N LYS A 331 11.76 -39.70 -38.94
CA LYS A 331 11.38 -39.15 -40.24
C LYS A 331 11.64 -37.66 -40.35
N LEU A 332 12.31 -37.25 -41.42
CA LEU A 332 12.55 -35.84 -41.78
C LEU A 332 11.92 -35.53 -43.14
N VAL A 333 11.19 -34.42 -43.22
CA VAL A 333 10.64 -33.85 -44.45
C VAL A 333 11.02 -32.38 -44.51
N ASN A 334 11.71 -31.94 -45.56
CA ASN A 334 11.91 -30.52 -45.86
C ASN A 334 10.98 -30.09 -47.00
N VAL A 335 10.46 -28.86 -46.94
CA VAL A 335 9.57 -28.29 -47.96
C VAL A 335 9.85 -26.79 -48.14
N ASN A 336 10.17 -26.39 -49.38
CA ASN A 336 10.41 -25.01 -49.79
C ASN A 336 11.50 -24.32 -48.96
N CYS A 337 12.57 -25.05 -48.64
CA CYS A 337 13.69 -24.60 -47.80
C CYS A 337 14.78 -23.86 -48.60
N LEU A 338 14.37 -22.93 -49.49
CA LEU A 338 15.22 -22.14 -50.41
C LEU A 338 16.40 -21.39 -49.77
N ARG A 339 16.41 -21.20 -48.45
CA ARG A 339 17.43 -20.43 -47.70
C ARG A 339 18.44 -21.32 -46.97
N VAL A 340 18.42 -22.63 -47.21
CA VAL A 340 19.31 -23.60 -46.54
C VAL A 340 20.56 -23.87 -47.38
N THR A 341 21.72 -23.78 -46.76
CA THR A 341 23.01 -24.09 -47.37
C THR A 341 23.36 -25.58 -47.26
N ALA A 342 24.20 -26.07 -48.17
CA ALA A 342 24.75 -27.42 -48.12
C ALA A 342 25.39 -27.77 -46.76
N GLY A 343 26.08 -26.80 -46.13
CA GLY A 343 26.71 -26.99 -44.84
C GLY A 343 25.71 -27.11 -43.67
N ALA A 344 24.58 -26.41 -43.71
CA ALA A 344 23.53 -26.58 -42.69
C ALA A 344 22.76 -27.89 -42.89
N LEU A 345 22.42 -28.23 -44.13
CA LEU A 345 21.80 -29.52 -44.46
C LEU A 345 22.71 -30.68 -44.03
N GLN A 346 24.02 -30.61 -44.31
CA GLN A 346 25.00 -31.59 -43.84
C GLN A 346 25.00 -31.74 -42.32
N ARG A 347 24.99 -30.63 -41.57
CA ARG A 347 24.98 -30.67 -40.09
C ARG A 347 23.69 -31.28 -39.54
N LEU A 348 22.53 -30.99 -40.15
CA LEU A 348 21.26 -31.63 -39.78
C LEU A 348 21.30 -33.14 -40.04
N LEU A 349 21.63 -33.56 -41.27
CA LEU A 349 21.65 -34.98 -41.63
C LEU A 349 22.70 -35.78 -40.83
N SER A 350 23.81 -35.16 -40.43
CA SER A 350 24.84 -35.78 -39.58
C SER A 350 24.36 -36.04 -38.14
N ALA A 351 23.43 -35.24 -37.63
CA ALA A 351 22.96 -35.33 -36.25
C ALA A 351 21.76 -36.29 -36.07
N LEU A 352 20.96 -36.48 -37.12
CA LEU A 352 19.73 -37.27 -37.08
C LEU A 352 20.00 -38.76 -37.39
N THR A 353 20.90 -39.39 -36.63
CA THR A 353 21.37 -40.77 -36.86
C THR A 353 20.29 -41.86 -36.75
N GLY A 354 19.10 -41.53 -36.24
CA GLY A 354 17.93 -42.41 -36.13
C GLY A 354 17.00 -42.43 -37.34
N LEU A 355 17.32 -41.72 -38.44
CA LEU A 355 16.42 -41.60 -39.60
C LEU A 355 16.11 -42.94 -40.29
N GLU A 356 14.82 -43.14 -40.58
CA GLU A 356 14.25 -44.25 -41.35
C GLU A 356 13.63 -43.77 -42.68
N ASP A 357 13.11 -42.54 -42.73
CA ASP A 357 12.49 -41.92 -43.92
C ASP A 357 12.97 -40.47 -44.06
N VAL A 358 13.64 -40.13 -45.15
CA VAL A 358 14.08 -38.75 -45.45
C VAL A 358 13.48 -38.27 -46.77
N THR A 359 12.90 -37.07 -46.75
CA THR A 359 12.41 -36.35 -47.94
C THR A 359 13.07 -34.98 -47.99
N LEU A 360 13.82 -34.73 -49.07
CA LEU A 360 14.41 -33.43 -49.40
C LEU A 360 13.77 -32.96 -50.72
N ASP A 361 13.13 -31.80 -50.71
CA ASP A 361 12.41 -31.26 -51.87
C ASP A 361 13.33 -30.59 -52.90
N GLY A 362 12.82 -30.30 -54.10
CA GLY A 362 13.65 -29.76 -55.19
C GLY A 362 14.26 -28.39 -54.90
N THR A 363 13.66 -27.60 -54.01
CA THR A 363 14.22 -26.31 -53.60
C THR A 363 15.57 -26.44 -52.88
N LEU A 364 15.88 -27.63 -52.33
CA LEU A 364 17.16 -27.97 -51.73
C LEU A 364 18.23 -28.43 -52.72
N SER A 365 18.01 -28.43 -54.05
CA SER A 365 18.99 -28.93 -55.03
C SER A 365 20.40 -28.37 -54.82
N GLY A 366 20.54 -27.03 -54.69
CA GLY A 366 21.83 -26.38 -54.42
C GLY A 366 22.45 -26.67 -53.04
N ALA A 367 21.71 -27.30 -52.12
CA ALA A 367 22.19 -27.79 -50.84
C ALA A 367 22.54 -29.29 -50.88
N ILE A 368 21.98 -30.07 -51.81
CA ILE A 368 22.21 -31.51 -51.97
C ILE A 368 23.58 -31.73 -52.64
N THR A 369 24.60 -31.85 -51.80
CA THR A 369 26.01 -32.00 -52.19
C THR A 369 26.56 -33.36 -51.76
N ASP A 370 27.77 -33.70 -52.24
CA ASP A 370 28.45 -34.95 -51.89
C ASP A 370 28.63 -35.07 -50.37
N ALA A 371 28.99 -33.96 -49.71
CA ALA A 371 29.15 -33.86 -48.26
C ALA A 371 27.83 -34.01 -47.48
N SER A 372 26.72 -33.43 -47.95
CA SER A 372 25.41 -33.57 -47.27
C SER A 372 24.76 -34.93 -47.49
N LEU A 373 25.01 -35.59 -48.63
CA LEU A 373 24.60 -36.98 -48.85
C LEU A 373 25.49 -37.95 -48.05
N ALA A 374 26.80 -37.72 -47.97
CA ALA A 374 27.70 -38.53 -47.15
C ALA A 374 27.40 -38.47 -45.63
N ALA A 375 26.73 -37.42 -45.15
CA ALA A 375 26.23 -37.35 -43.78
C ALA A 375 25.21 -38.46 -43.46
N LEU A 376 24.39 -38.87 -44.44
CA LEU A 376 23.41 -39.94 -44.28
C LEU A 376 24.03 -41.33 -44.11
N HIS A 377 25.33 -41.52 -44.36
CA HIS A 377 26.02 -42.79 -44.09
C HIS A 377 25.94 -43.22 -42.62
N GLY A 378 25.74 -42.29 -41.68
CA GLY A 378 25.48 -42.60 -40.26
C GLY A 378 24.07 -43.15 -39.97
N CYS A 379 23.12 -42.98 -40.89
CA CYS A 379 21.72 -43.37 -40.72
C CYS A 379 21.51 -44.85 -41.04
N SER A 380 22.03 -45.73 -40.17
CA SER A 380 21.95 -47.20 -40.32
C SER A 380 20.52 -47.75 -40.47
N GLN A 381 19.51 -47.00 -40.03
CA GLN A 381 18.12 -47.41 -40.05
C GLN A 381 17.36 -47.02 -41.32
N LEU A 382 17.97 -46.18 -42.19
CA LEU A 382 17.32 -45.55 -43.35
C LEU A 382 16.72 -46.58 -44.31
N ARG A 383 15.40 -46.55 -44.50
CA ARG A 383 14.61 -47.44 -45.39
C ARG A 383 14.06 -46.72 -46.61
N LYS A 384 13.63 -45.47 -46.47
CA LYS A 384 13.14 -44.64 -47.57
C LYS A 384 13.98 -43.37 -47.71
N MET A 385 14.29 -43.04 -48.95
CA MET A 385 14.81 -41.74 -49.35
C MET A 385 13.97 -41.18 -50.50
N GLN A 386 13.65 -39.89 -50.44
CA GLN A 386 13.04 -39.14 -51.52
C GLN A 386 13.84 -37.85 -51.77
N LEU A 387 14.15 -37.63 -53.04
CA LEU A 387 14.82 -36.43 -53.55
C LEU A 387 13.90 -35.78 -54.58
N GLY A 388 13.55 -34.52 -54.34
CA GLY A 388 12.59 -33.75 -55.12
C GLY A 388 11.12 -34.05 -54.79
N ASP A 389 10.24 -33.27 -55.40
CA ASP A 389 8.79 -33.48 -55.38
C ASP A 389 8.17 -33.28 -56.79
N THR A 390 6.89 -33.59 -56.92
CA THR A 390 6.05 -33.34 -58.11
C THR A 390 5.99 -31.87 -58.53
N VAL A 391 6.11 -30.92 -57.59
CA VAL A 391 6.15 -29.49 -57.87
C VAL A 391 7.58 -29.03 -58.18
N ASP A 392 8.50 -29.24 -57.25
CA ASP A 392 9.90 -28.85 -57.35
C ASP A 392 10.78 -30.08 -57.65
N GLN A 393 11.20 -30.22 -58.91
CA GLN A 393 12.12 -31.27 -59.34
C GLN A 393 13.58 -30.91 -58.99
N CYS A 394 14.39 -31.93 -58.70
CA CYS A 394 15.82 -31.76 -58.55
C CYS A 394 16.52 -31.49 -59.90
N THR A 395 17.33 -30.43 -59.93
CA THR A 395 18.00 -29.93 -61.15
C THR A 395 19.48 -30.27 -61.23
N ASP A 396 20.17 -30.32 -60.08
CA ASP A 396 21.56 -30.74 -59.93
C ASP A 396 21.70 -31.56 -58.65
N ILE A 397 22.29 -32.76 -58.76
CA ILE A 397 22.58 -33.69 -57.67
C ILE A 397 23.85 -34.50 -58.03
N PRO A 398 24.81 -34.66 -57.11
CA PRO A 398 26.01 -35.46 -57.36
C PRO A 398 25.68 -36.97 -57.42
N VAL A 399 25.42 -37.44 -58.64
CA VAL A 399 25.14 -38.85 -58.99
C VAL A 399 26.09 -39.86 -58.30
N PRO A 400 27.43 -39.66 -58.23
CA PRO A 400 28.32 -40.61 -57.56
C PRO A 400 28.07 -40.71 -56.05
N ALA A 401 27.58 -39.65 -55.40
CA ALA A 401 27.25 -39.66 -53.97
C ALA A 401 25.95 -40.43 -53.71
N VAL A 402 24.93 -40.28 -54.57
CA VAL A 402 23.70 -41.08 -54.51
C VAL A 402 24.01 -42.57 -54.63
N SER A 403 24.86 -42.95 -55.58
CA SER A 403 25.30 -44.33 -55.77
C SER A 403 26.03 -44.88 -54.52
N ARG A 404 27.02 -44.16 -53.98
CA ARG A 404 27.71 -44.57 -52.73
C ARG A 404 26.79 -44.63 -51.51
N LEU A 405 25.83 -43.69 -51.40
CA LEU A 405 24.86 -43.67 -50.31
C LEU A 405 23.94 -44.89 -50.34
N VAL A 406 23.45 -45.26 -51.53
CA VAL A 406 22.64 -46.47 -51.72
C VAL A 406 23.40 -47.73 -51.31
N VAL A 407 24.67 -47.87 -51.69
CA VAL A 407 25.52 -49.01 -51.28
C VAL A 407 25.76 -49.02 -49.76
N THR A 408 26.04 -47.86 -49.16
CA THR A 408 26.36 -47.73 -47.74
C THR A 408 25.15 -47.96 -46.83
N CYS A 409 23.99 -47.37 -47.14
CA CYS A 409 22.74 -47.55 -46.39
C CYS A 409 22.09 -48.89 -46.75
N ARG A 410 22.62 -50.00 -46.25
CA ARG A 410 22.17 -51.39 -46.55
C ARG A 410 20.68 -51.65 -46.35
N ARG A 411 20.02 -50.90 -45.46
CA ARG A 411 18.58 -51.00 -45.18
C ARG A 411 17.70 -50.14 -46.07
N LEU A 412 18.28 -49.34 -46.98
CA LEU A 412 17.52 -48.54 -47.93
C LEU A 412 16.85 -49.46 -48.95
N GLU A 413 15.52 -49.47 -48.92
CA GLU A 413 14.61 -50.28 -49.73
C GLU A 413 13.97 -49.45 -50.85
N TRP A 414 13.71 -48.15 -50.59
CA TRP A 414 13.01 -47.24 -51.51
C TRP A 414 13.83 -45.98 -51.77
N LEU A 415 14.10 -45.69 -53.04
CA LEU A 415 14.65 -44.41 -53.50
C LEU A 415 13.68 -43.79 -54.52
N ILE A 416 13.02 -42.71 -54.14
CA ILE A 416 12.12 -41.95 -55.03
C ILE A 416 12.89 -40.71 -55.53
N PHE A 417 12.88 -40.50 -56.84
CA PHE A 417 13.70 -39.48 -57.49
C PHE A 417 12.85 -38.63 -58.45
N HIS A 418 12.49 -37.43 -58.02
CA HIS A 418 11.78 -36.43 -58.82
C HIS A 418 12.82 -35.45 -59.38
N ALA A 419 13.27 -35.68 -60.60
CA ALA A 419 14.30 -34.88 -61.25
C ALA A 419 14.04 -34.76 -62.76
N THR A 420 14.88 -34.01 -63.46
CA THR A 420 14.89 -34.03 -64.94
C THR A 420 15.11 -35.46 -65.46
N LYS A 421 14.65 -35.75 -66.68
CA LYS A 421 14.77 -37.09 -67.28
C LYS A 421 16.23 -37.52 -67.42
N GLU A 422 17.08 -36.57 -67.78
CA GLU A 422 18.51 -36.73 -68.02
C GLU A 422 19.27 -37.04 -66.73
N LEU A 423 18.95 -36.33 -65.64
CA LEU A 423 19.52 -36.60 -64.31
C LEU A 423 18.98 -37.93 -63.74
N SER A 424 17.70 -38.23 -63.96
CA SER A 424 17.08 -39.50 -63.55
C SER A 424 17.73 -40.71 -64.24
N GLN A 425 17.99 -40.63 -65.55
CA GLN A 425 18.72 -41.66 -66.29
C GLN A 425 20.18 -41.77 -65.82
N SER A 426 20.84 -40.63 -65.56
CA SER A 426 22.23 -40.63 -65.06
C SER A 426 22.35 -41.31 -63.70
N VAL A 427 21.37 -41.12 -62.80
CA VAL A 427 21.26 -41.87 -61.54
C VAL A 427 20.94 -43.35 -61.80
N LEU A 428 19.99 -43.67 -62.68
CA LEU A 428 19.62 -45.04 -63.03
C LEU A 428 20.84 -45.86 -63.47
N ASP A 429 21.62 -45.35 -64.43
CA ASP A 429 22.84 -46.00 -64.93
C ASP A 429 23.92 -46.14 -63.83
N ALA A 430 23.99 -45.20 -62.89
CA ALA A 430 24.92 -45.24 -61.76
C ALA A 430 24.47 -46.18 -60.61
N LEU A 431 23.20 -46.56 -60.58
CA LEU A 431 22.65 -47.59 -59.67
C LEU A 431 22.73 -48.98 -60.28
N VAL A 432 22.49 -49.13 -61.59
CA VAL A 432 22.70 -50.40 -62.32
C VAL A 432 24.15 -50.88 -62.23
N ARG A 433 25.12 -49.96 -62.22
CA ARG A 433 26.56 -50.25 -62.05
C ARG A 433 27.02 -50.36 -60.58
N ALA A 434 26.12 -50.19 -59.60
CA ALA A 434 26.46 -50.26 -58.18
C ALA A 434 26.15 -51.66 -57.62
N ASP A 435 27.16 -52.30 -57.02
CA ASP A 435 26.91 -53.51 -56.24
C ASP A 435 26.14 -53.16 -54.97
N LEU A 436 24.84 -53.46 -54.94
CA LEU A 436 23.99 -53.29 -53.77
C LEU A 436 24.35 -54.28 -52.64
N GLY A 437 25.16 -55.30 -52.94
CA GLY A 437 25.59 -56.35 -52.05
C GLY A 437 24.48 -57.31 -51.66
N LYS A 438 24.60 -57.82 -50.43
CA LYS A 438 23.63 -58.69 -49.76
C LYS A 438 23.10 -58.03 -48.50
N ARG A 439 21.89 -58.43 -48.11
CA ARG A 439 21.29 -58.10 -46.82
C ARG A 439 22.01 -58.83 -45.68
N ASP A 440 21.76 -58.41 -44.45
CA ASP A 440 22.38 -59.01 -43.25
C ASP A 440 21.89 -60.44 -42.97
N ASP A 441 20.83 -60.89 -43.63
CA ASP A 441 20.33 -62.28 -43.69
C ASP A 441 21.00 -63.13 -44.81
N GLY A 442 21.88 -62.52 -45.62
CA GLY A 442 22.58 -63.14 -46.73
C GLY A 442 21.82 -63.17 -48.06
N THR A 443 20.58 -62.67 -48.14
CA THR A 443 19.84 -62.61 -49.41
C THR A 443 20.41 -61.52 -50.33
N PRO A 444 20.26 -61.67 -51.67
CA PRO A 444 20.41 -60.56 -52.61
C PRO A 444 19.62 -59.33 -52.13
N ARG A 445 20.24 -58.15 -52.21
CA ARG A 445 19.59 -56.91 -51.79
C ARG A 445 18.81 -56.30 -52.95
N ALA A 446 17.52 -56.11 -52.74
CA ALA A 446 16.68 -55.36 -53.66
C ALA A 446 16.54 -53.89 -53.26
N LEU A 447 16.50 -53.00 -54.26
CA LEU A 447 16.14 -51.59 -54.15
C LEU A 447 15.01 -51.30 -55.14
N MET A 448 13.96 -50.60 -54.69
CA MET A 448 12.93 -50.05 -55.56
C MET A 448 13.23 -48.58 -55.86
N PHE A 449 13.43 -48.29 -57.15
CA PHE A 449 13.66 -46.94 -57.68
C PHE A 449 12.40 -46.46 -58.41
N GLY A 450 11.90 -45.29 -58.02
CA GLY A 450 10.70 -44.68 -58.60
C GLY A 450 10.98 -43.30 -59.18
N VAL A 451 10.70 -43.13 -60.48
CA VAL A 451 10.78 -41.85 -61.19
C VAL A 451 9.36 -41.43 -61.61
N PRO A 452 8.59 -40.77 -60.72
CA PRO A 452 7.19 -40.43 -61.00
C PRO A 452 7.07 -39.48 -62.19
N GLY A 453 6.23 -39.88 -63.17
CA GLY A 453 6.13 -39.24 -64.49
C GLY A 453 6.62 -40.13 -65.63
N ILE A 454 7.46 -41.14 -65.32
CA ILE A 454 7.78 -42.25 -66.22
C ILE A 454 7.05 -43.50 -65.72
N ILE A 455 6.40 -44.24 -66.61
CA ILE A 455 5.67 -45.47 -66.24
C ILE A 455 6.67 -46.62 -66.09
N GLY A 456 7.26 -46.75 -64.90
CA GLY A 456 8.17 -47.83 -64.55
C GLY A 456 8.60 -47.78 -63.08
N GLU A 457 8.17 -48.76 -62.28
CA GLU A 457 8.85 -49.09 -61.03
C GLU A 457 10.04 -50.01 -61.36
N HIS A 458 11.26 -49.55 -61.10
CA HIS A 458 12.46 -50.36 -61.36
C HIS A 458 12.95 -51.00 -60.07
N ARG A 459 12.77 -52.33 -59.97
CA ARG A 459 13.35 -53.15 -58.90
C ARG A 459 14.71 -53.68 -59.35
N PHE A 460 15.75 -53.30 -58.63
CA PHE A 460 17.08 -53.91 -58.74
C PHE A 460 17.21 -55.09 -57.79
N SER A 461 18.06 -56.06 -58.13
CA SER A 461 18.50 -57.18 -57.27
C SER A 461 19.91 -57.60 -57.72
N THR A 462 20.73 -58.11 -56.82
CA THR A 462 22.11 -58.58 -57.11
C THR A 462 22.19 -59.95 -57.80
N GLU A 463 21.07 -60.49 -58.28
CA GLU A 463 21.00 -61.75 -59.06
C GLU A 463 21.19 -61.57 -60.57
N ALA A 464 21.30 -60.33 -61.08
CA ALA A 464 21.49 -60.04 -62.52
C ALA A 464 22.92 -60.36 -63.04
N ALA A 465 23.51 -61.48 -62.61
CA ALA A 465 24.91 -61.85 -62.87
C ALA A 465 25.16 -63.38 -62.96
N CYS A 466 24.15 -64.18 -63.31
CA CYS A 466 24.27 -65.55 -63.84
C CYS A 466 22.94 -65.95 -64.52
N GLU A 467 22.99 -66.74 -65.59
CA GLU A 467 21.85 -67.25 -66.40
C GLU A 467 21.02 -66.17 -67.14
N GLU A 468 20.66 -66.29 -68.43
CA GLU A 468 21.21 -67.09 -69.54
C GLU A 468 20.73 -66.45 -70.89
N ASP A 469 21.53 -66.59 -71.96
CA ASP A 469 21.33 -66.17 -73.39
C ASP A 469 20.50 -64.89 -73.73
#